data_AF-A0A960F3Y9-F1
#
_entry.id   AF-A0A960F3Y9-F1
#
_cell.length_a   1.000
_cell.length_b   1.000
_cell.length_c   1.000
_cell.angle_alpha   90.00
_cell.angle_beta   90.00
_cell.angle_gamma   90.00
#
_symmetry.space_group_name_H-M   'P 1'
#
loop_
_entity.id
_entity.type
_entity.pdbx_description
1 polymer ?
#
loop_
_entity_poly.entity_id
_entity_poly.type
_entity_poly.pdbx_seq_one_letter_code
_entity_poly.pdbx_strand_id
1 'polypeptide(L)'
;MVPEPWDGRRSAFDRFVEPCFVELDIAGETVMFVVERTRADAAHACTVDDVARMLAVVDPSHISLLGLVVLRQPTRTQQRLASVWGRLRYYLEVGRHVGAALILDASEPPSLVRFDRHMGVDAAAELERFQAAGHEVREDFVLAGE
;
A
#
# COMPACT_ATOMS: atom_id res chain seq x y z
N MET A 1 -15.40 0.53 15.75
CA MET A 1 -14.20 -0.27 16.06
C MET A 1 -14.67 -1.54 16.73
N VAL A 2 -14.55 -2.70 16.06
CA VAL A 2 -14.89 -3.99 16.69
C VAL A 2 -13.70 -4.39 17.57
N PRO A 3 -13.89 -4.70 18.86
CA PRO A 3 -12.79 -5.15 19.72
C PRO A 3 -12.23 -6.48 19.19
N GLU A 4 -10.90 -6.59 19.11
CA GLU A 4 -10.27 -7.85 18.75
C GLU A 4 -10.33 -8.85 19.93
N PRO A 5 -10.61 -10.14 19.67
CA PRO A 5 -10.61 -11.15 20.72
C PRO A 5 -9.18 -11.38 21.24
N TRP A 6 -9.02 -11.35 22.57
CA TRP A 6 -7.77 -11.65 23.29
C TRP A 6 -7.42 -13.15 23.31
N ASP A 7 -8.15 -14.00 22.59
CA ASP A 7 -8.14 -15.46 22.74
C ASP A 7 -6.92 -16.16 22.11
N GLY A 8 -5.85 -15.43 21.81
CA GLY A 8 -4.61 -15.96 21.24
C GLY A 8 -4.74 -16.41 19.77
N ARG A 9 -5.90 -16.22 19.14
CA ARG A 9 -6.03 -16.41 17.69
C ARG A 9 -5.35 -15.24 16.99
N ARG A 10 -4.39 -15.53 16.10
CA ARG A 10 -3.84 -14.52 15.19
C ARG A 10 -4.99 -13.83 14.48
N SER A 11 -4.94 -12.49 14.42
CA SER A 11 -5.98 -11.72 13.77
C SER A 11 -6.12 -12.23 12.33
N ALA A 12 -7.33 -12.25 11.77
CA ALA A 12 -7.49 -12.54 10.34
C ALA A 12 -6.72 -11.52 9.47
N PHE A 13 -6.31 -10.39 10.07
CA PHE A 13 -5.39 -9.42 9.47
C PHE A 13 -3.95 -9.91 9.33
N ASP A 14 -3.52 -10.90 10.12
CA ASP A 14 -2.13 -11.37 10.20
C ASP A 14 -1.88 -12.66 9.39
N ARG A 15 -2.84 -13.06 8.55
CA ARG A 15 -2.70 -14.19 7.64
C ARG A 15 -2.27 -13.69 6.26
N PHE A 16 -1.13 -14.19 5.79
CA PHE A 16 -0.55 -13.88 4.48
C PHE A 16 -0.61 -15.12 3.58
N VAL A 17 -0.95 -14.91 2.32
CA VAL A 17 -1.00 -15.95 1.29
C VAL A 17 0.25 -15.86 0.42
N GLU A 18 1.08 -16.91 0.47
CA GLU A 18 2.31 -17.03 -0.34
C GLU A 18 3.23 -15.78 -0.30
N PRO A 19 3.61 -15.28 0.89
CA PRO A 19 4.47 -14.10 0.96
C PRO A 19 5.89 -14.42 0.47
N CYS A 20 6.49 -13.49 -0.26
CA CYS A 20 7.93 -13.48 -0.49
C CYS A 20 8.63 -12.54 0.52
N PHE A 21 9.88 -12.85 0.80
CA PHE A 21 10.68 -12.15 1.82
C PHE A 21 11.91 -11.55 1.15
N VAL A 22 12.18 -10.29 1.45
CA VAL A 22 13.34 -9.55 0.92
C VAL A 22 13.97 -8.79 2.08
N GLU A 23 15.26 -8.98 2.31
CA GLU A 23 15.99 -8.25 3.35
C GLU A 23 16.80 -7.14 2.67
N LEU A 24 16.68 -5.91 3.18
CA LEU A 24 17.42 -4.76 2.68
C LEU A 24 18.10 -4.01 3.83
N ASP A 25 19.32 -3.55 3.56
CA ASP A 25 19.97 -2.54 4.40
C ASP A 25 19.47 -1.15 3.98
N ILE A 26 18.89 -0.43 4.92
CA ILE A 26 18.39 0.94 4.73
C ILE A 26 19.05 1.81 5.78
N ALA A 27 19.97 2.67 5.34
CA ALA A 27 20.72 3.57 6.21
C ALA A 27 21.49 2.86 7.35
N GLY A 28 22.01 1.65 7.09
CA GLY A 28 22.74 0.83 8.05
C GLY A 28 21.86 -0.01 8.98
N GLU A 29 20.53 0.04 8.81
CA GLU A 29 19.57 -0.79 9.53
C GLU A 29 19.00 -1.86 8.60
N THR A 30 18.97 -3.11 9.08
CA THR A 30 18.42 -4.23 8.32
C THR A 30 16.91 -4.29 8.48
N VAL A 31 16.17 -4.12 7.38
CA VAL A 31 14.71 -4.14 7.35
C VAL A 31 14.23 -5.33 6.54
N MET A 32 13.32 -6.12 7.13
CA MET A 32 12.70 -7.26 6.46
C MET A 32 11.41 -6.84 5.75
N PHE A 33 11.39 -6.96 4.43
CA PHE A 33 10.21 -6.79 3.61
C PHE A 33 9.47 -8.12 3.46
N VAL A 34 8.16 -8.08 3.65
CA VAL A 34 7.23 -9.17 3.40
C VAL A 34 6.26 -8.71 2.32
N VAL A 35 6.28 -9.35 1.16
CA VAL A 35 5.43 -8.98 0.03
C VAL A 35 4.47 -10.10 -0.27
N GLU A 36 3.19 -9.84 -0.02
CA GLU A 36 2.11 -10.75 -0.34
C GLU A 36 1.73 -10.62 -1.82
N ARG A 37 1.42 -11.77 -2.43
CA ARG A 37 0.88 -11.81 -3.79
C ARG A 37 -0.46 -11.09 -3.85
N THR A 38 -0.63 -10.18 -4.80
CA THR A 38 -1.90 -9.49 -5.03
C THR A 38 -2.88 -10.33 -5.85
N ARG A 39 -4.16 -9.96 -5.78
CA ARG A 39 -5.18 -10.44 -6.72
C ARG A 39 -4.94 -9.85 -8.10
N ALA A 40 -5.55 -10.44 -9.13
CA ALA A 40 -5.42 -9.96 -10.51
C ALA A 40 -5.92 -8.52 -10.73
N ASP A 41 -6.83 -8.05 -9.88
CA ASP A 41 -7.46 -6.73 -9.96
C ASP A 41 -6.92 -5.73 -8.92
N ALA A 42 -5.84 -6.07 -8.22
CA ALA A 42 -5.24 -5.23 -7.20
C ALA A 42 -3.72 -5.15 -7.38
N ALA A 43 -3.16 -4.02 -6.97
CA ALA A 43 -1.74 -3.76 -7.04
C ALA A 43 -1.24 -3.09 -5.76
N HIS A 44 0.04 -3.30 -5.46
CA HIS A 44 0.75 -2.47 -4.51
C HIS A 44 1.03 -1.11 -5.17
N ALA A 45 0.70 -0.01 -4.48
CA ALA A 45 0.89 1.33 -5.02
C ALA A 45 2.37 1.73 -5.16
N CYS A 46 3.26 1.00 -4.48
CA CYS A 46 4.70 1.23 -4.48
C CYS A 46 5.44 -0.11 -4.50
N THR A 47 6.67 -0.07 -5.00
CA THR A 47 7.59 -1.21 -4.94
C THR A 47 8.39 -1.21 -3.64
N VAL A 48 9.08 -2.33 -3.37
CA VAL A 48 10.04 -2.42 -2.26
C VAL A 48 11.09 -1.29 -2.36
N ASP A 49 11.60 -1.01 -3.56
CA ASP A 49 12.62 0.02 -3.79
C ASP A 49 12.11 1.44 -3.54
N ASP A 50 10.84 1.71 -3.85
CA ASP A 50 10.21 2.99 -3.57
C ASP A 50 10.08 3.22 -2.06
N VAL A 51 9.64 2.19 -1.33
CA VAL A 51 9.56 2.27 0.14
C VAL A 51 10.95 2.38 0.75
N ALA A 52 11.94 1.63 0.25
CA ALA A 52 13.32 1.72 0.73
C ALA A 52 13.90 3.14 0.55
N ARG A 53 13.68 3.76 -0.62
CA ARG A 53 14.07 5.17 -0.85
C ARG A 53 13.38 6.14 0.11
N MET A 54 12.09 5.93 0.38
CA MET A 54 11.34 6.76 1.32
C MET A 54 11.82 6.57 2.77
N LEU A 55 12.20 5.36 3.16
CA LEU A 55 12.74 5.10 4.50
C LEU A 55 14.17 5.64 4.65
N ALA A 56 14.97 5.68 3.58
CA ALA A 56 16.33 6.19 3.62
C ALA A 56 16.45 7.69 3.98
N VAL A 57 15.36 8.46 3.90
CA VAL A 57 15.33 9.86 4.36
C VAL A 57 14.94 10.01 5.83
N VAL A 58 14.53 8.92 6.49
CA VAL A 58 14.17 8.89 7.91
C VAL A 58 15.43 8.70 8.76
N ASP A 59 15.45 9.26 9.97
CA ASP A 59 16.55 9.05 10.90
C ASP A 59 16.71 7.54 11.23
N PRO A 60 17.93 6.97 11.14
CA PRO A 60 18.17 5.55 11.41
C PRO A 60 17.66 5.07 12.77
N SER A 61 17.66 5.94 13.80
CA SER A 61 17.14 5.58 15.13
C SER A 61 15.64 5.28 15.16
N HIS A 62 14.88 5.76 14.16
CA HIS A 62 13.48 5.40 13.98
C HIS A 62 13.30 4.16 13.10
N ILE A 63 14.22 3.93 12.15
CA ILE A 63 14.20 2.75 11.28
C ILE A 63 14.52 1.50 12.11
N SER A 64 15.47 1.58 13.05
CA SER A 64 15.82 0.45 13.93
C SER A 64 14.66 -0.05 14.81
N LEU A 65 13.62 0.78 15.00
CA LEU A 65 12.39 0.39 15.70
C LEU A 65 11.45 -0.43 14.81
N LEU A 66 11.68 -0.46 13.50
CA LEU A 66 10.85 -1.12 12.51
C LEU A 66 11.48 -2.47 12.13
N GLY A 67 10.89 -3.55 12.61
CA GLY A 67 11.36 -4.90 12.26
C GLY A 67 10.87 -5.38 10.89
N LEU A 68 9.73 -4.86 10.43
CA LEU A 68 9.03 -5.37 9.25
C LEU A 68 8.44 -4.23 8.41
N VAL A 69 8.54 -4.37 7.10
CA VAL A 69 7.72 -3.64 6.13
C VAL A 69 6.91 -4.65 5.35
N VAL A 70 5.59 -4.48 5.31
CA VAL A 70 4.68 -5.48 4.76
C VAL A 70 3.84 -4.87 3.64
N LEU A 71 4.00 -5.39 2.44
CA LEU A 71 3.13 -5.11 1.29
C LEU A 71 2.06 -6.21 1.24
N ARG A 72 0.83 -5.89 1.66
CA ARG A 72 -0.22 -6.87 1.99
C ARG A 72 -1.39 -6.83 1.01
N GLN A 73 -2.05 -7.96 0.75
CA GLN A 73 -3.30 -8.02 0.01
C GLN A 73 -4.51 -8.17 0.97
N PRO A 74 -5.24 -7.08 1.31
CA PRO A 74 -6.40 -7.20 2.20
C PRO A 74 -7.51 -8.07 1.60
N THR A 75 -8.29 -8.75 2.44
CA THR A 75 -9.51 -9.47 2.01
C THR A 75 -10.58 -8.50 1.52
N ARG A 76 -11.49 -8.95 0.65
CA ARG A 76 -12.64 -8.13 0.18
C ARG A 76 -13.47 -7.60 1.35
N THR A 77 -13.67 -8.43 2.38
CA THR A 77 -14.38 -8.05 3.59
C THR A 77 -13.65 -6.94 4.34
N GLN A 78 -12.32 -7.04 4.47
CA GLN A 78 -11.51 -6.01 5.13
C GLN A 78 -11.47 -4.70 4.33
N GLN A 79 -11.37 -4.77 3.00
CA GLN A 79 -11.47 -3.57 2.14
C GLN A 79 -12.82 -2.87 2.33
N ARG A 80 -13.94 -3.62 2.40
CA ARG A 80 -15.27 -3.02 2.58
C ARG A 80 -15.49 -2.44 3.98
N LEU A 81 -14.98 -3.09 5.02
CA LEU A 81 -15.26 -2.72 6.41
C LEU A 81 -14.23 -1.77 7.03
N ALA A 82 -12.99 -1.75 6.53
CA ALA A 82 -11.87 -1.05 7.14
C ALA A 82 -10.79 -0.67 6.12
N SER A 83 -11.19 -0.11 4.97
CA SER A 83 -10.26 0.36 3.94
C SER A 83 -9.29 1.40 4.49
N VAL A 84 -8.00 1.13 4.41
CA VAL A 84 -6.92 2.09 4.69
C VAL A 84 -5.77 1.81 3.72
N TRP A 85 -4.93 2.81 3.49
CA TRP A 85 -3.73 2.65 2.66
C TRP A 85 -2.60 1.93 3.40
N GLY A 86 -2.57 2.04 4.73
CA GLY A 86 -1.55 1.39 5.54
C GLY A 86 -1.82 1.48 7.04
N ARG A 87 -1.03 0.75 7.83
CA ARG A 87 -1.14 0.62 9.28
C ARG A 87 0.24 0.45 9.91
N LEU A 88 0.42 1.00 11.10
CA LEU A 88 1.54 0.64 11.96
C LEU A 88 1.06 -0.39 13.00
N ARG A 89 1.81 -1.48 13.17
CA ARG A 89 1.62 -2.48 14.23
C ARG A 89 2.88 -2.52 15.06
N TYR A 90 2.76 -2.48 16.39
CA TYR A 90 3.93 -2.59 17.28
C TYR A 90 4.42 -4.04 17.44
N TYR A 91 3.58 -5.00 17.07
CA TYR A 91 3.92 -6.41 17.08
C TYR A 91 3.22 -7.10 15.92
N LEU A 92 3.99 -7.76 15.08
CA LEU A 92 3.53 -8.65 14.02
C LEU A 92 4.50 -9.81 13.91
N GLU A 93 3.97 -11.01 13.70
CA GLU A 93 4.75 -12.22 13.47
C GLU A 93 4.39 -12.83 12.12
N VAL A 94 5.38 -12.95 11.23
CA VAL A 94 5.24 -13.58 9.91
C VAL A 94 6.34 -14.61 9.72
N GLY A 95 5.97 -15.90 9.71
CA GLY A 95 6.93 -16.99 9.70
C GLY A 95 7.85 -16.93 10.92
N ARG A 96 9.15 -16.75 10.69
CA ARG A 96 10.18 -16.59 11.74
C ARG A 96 10.49 -15.13 12.08
N HIS A 97 9.91 -14.18 11.36
CA HIS A 97 10.22 -12.76 11.49
C HIS A 97 9.19 -12.08 12.41
N VAL A 98 9.67 -11.31 13.38
CA VAL A 98 8.85 -10.67 14.41
C VAL A 98 9.33 -9.24 14.62
N GLY A 99 8.41 -8.30 14.79
CA GLY A 99 8.74 -6.94 15.19
C GLY A 99 7.59 -5.97 14.98
N ALA A 100 7.87 -4.68 15.18
CA ALA A 100 6.96 -3.65 14.72
C ALA A 100 6.94 -3.64 13.18
N ALA A 101 5.75 -3.44 12.61
CA ALA A 101 5.48 -3.57 11.19
C ALA A 101 4.78 -2.34 10.63
N LEU A 102 5.33 -1.80 9.55
CA LEU A 102 4.65 -0.87 8.67
C LEU A 102 3.97 -1.70 7.58
N ILE A 103 2.64 -1.71 7.58
CA ILE A 103 1.82 -2.47 6.64
C ILE A 103 1.25 -1.50 5.61
N LEU A 104 1.44 -1.78 4.34
CA LEU A 104 0.89 -1.07 3.20
C LEU A 104 -0.03 -2.03 2.45
N ASP A 105 -1.31 -1.66 2.35
CA ASP A 105 -2.33 -2.53 1.74
C ASP A 105 -2.39 -2.27 0.22
N ALA A 106 -2.45 -3.34 -0.56
CA ALA A 106 -2.76 -3.31 -1.98
C ALA A 106 -4.19 -2.78 -2.19
N SER A 107 -4.36 -2.00 -3.26
CA SER A 107 -5.62 -1.40 -3.64
C SER A 107 -6.02 -1.81 -5.04
N GLU A 108 -7.32 -1.74 -5.31
CA GLU A 108 -7.85 -1.82 -6.68
C GLU A 108 -7.56 -0.46 -7.32
N PRO A 109 -6.70 -0.38 -8.35
CA PRO A 109 -6.45 0.89 -9.02
C PRO A 109 -7.77 1.40 -9.63
N PRO A 110 -8.04 2.71 -9.57
CA PRO A 110 -9.24 3.25 -10.17
C PRO A 110 -9.23 2.94 -11.68
N SER A 111 -10.30 2.31 -12.16
CA SER A 111 -10.45 1.99 -13.59
C SER A 111 -10.66 3.22 -14.46
N LEU A 112 -11.08 4.34 -13.85
CA LEU A 112 -11.26 5.63 -14.50
C LEU A 112 -10.91 6.74 -13.52
N VAL A 113 -10.02 7.64 -13.94
CA VAL A 113 -9.77 8.90 -13.25
C VAL A 113 -10.45 10.00 -14.07
N ARG A 114 -11.34 10.76 -13.43
CA ARG A 114 -12.03 11.88 -14.08
C ARG A 114 -11.33 13.18 -13.75
N PHE A 115 -11.08 13.97 -14.78
CA PHE A 115 -10.61 15.34 -14.66
C PHE A 115 -11.72 16.28 -15.12
N ASP A 116 -11.91 17.39 -14.40
CA ASP A 116 -12.80 18.44 -14.85
C ASP A 116 -12.26 19.10 -16.13
N ARG A 117 -13.12 19.67 -16.96
CA ARG A 117 -12.67 20.41 -18.15
C ARG A 117 -11.94 21.72 -17.79
N HIS A 118 -12.30 22.32 -16.66
CA HIS A 118 -11.69 23.54 -16.14
C HIS A 118 -10.76 23.16 -14.99
N MET A 119 -9.50 22.92 -15.30
CA MET A 119 -8.52 22.37 -14.38
C MET A 119 -7.67 23.48 -13.77
N GLY A 120 -7.39 23.38 -12.47
CA GLY A 120 -6.30 24.13 -11.85
C GLY A 120 -4.93 23.60 -12.30
N VAL A 121 -3.87 24.34 -11.99
CA VAL A 121 -2.49 24.03 -12.41
C VAL A 121 -2.07 22.62 -11.98
N ASP A 122 -2.38 22.21 -10.75
CA ASP A 122 -2.01 20.89 -10.23
C ASP A 122 -2.72 19.75 -10.97
N ALA A 123 -4.01 19.93 -11.28
CA ALA A 123 -4.78 18.93 -11.99
C ALA A 123 -4.30 18.82 -13.45
N ALA A 124 -3.97 19.94 -14.09
CA ALA A 124 -3.37 19.98 -15.43
C ALA A 124 -2.03 19.24 -15.47
N ALA A 125 -1.14 19.52 -14.52
CA ALA A 125 0.14 18.82 -14.40
C ALA A 125 -0.06 17.32 -14.15
N GLU A 126 -1.03 16.92 -13.34
CA GLU A 126 -1.34 15.51 -13.11
C GLU A 126 -1.87 14.81 -14.38
N LEU A 127 -2.75 15.45 -15.15
CA LEU A 127 -3.21 14.90 -16.43
C LEU A 127 -2.04 14.68 -17.40
N GLU A 128 -1.12 15.65 -17.48
CA GLU A 128 0.10 15.52 -18.28
C GLU A 128 0.97 14.34 -17.80
N ARG A 129 1.09 14.12 -16.48
CA ARG A 129 1.80 12.95 -15.93
C ARG A 129 1.14 11.64 -16.34
N PHE A 130 -0.19 11.54 -16.28
CA PHE A 130 -0.91 10.35 -16.75
C PHE A 130 -0.69 10.10 -18.25
N GLN A 131 -0.74 11.15 -19.07
CA GLN A 131 -0.46 11.04 -20.50
C GLN A 131 0.99 10.58 -20.77
N ALA A 132 1.97 11.14 -20.06
CA ALA A 132 3.37 10.77 -20.17
C ALA A 132 3.63 9.32 -19.72
N ALA A 133 2.88 8.83 -18.75
CA ALA A 133 2.89 7.42 -18.32
C ALA A 133 2.14 6.48 -19.29
N GLY A 134 1.56 7.00 -20.38
CA GLY A 134 0.94 6.22 -21.45
C GLY A 134 -0.54 5.89 -21.23
N HIS A 135 -1.21 6.58 -20.31
CA HIS A 135 -2.64 6.38 -20.09
C HIS A 135 -3.48 7.01 -21.22
N GLU A 136 -4.53 6.29 -21.64
CA GLU A 136 -5.47 6.80 -22.64
C GLU A 136 -6.39 7.86 -22.02
N VAL A 137 -6.40 9.06 -22.60
CA VAL A 137 -7.31 10.14 -22.22
C VAL A 137 -8.48 10.17 -23.18
N ARG A 138 -9.70 10.06 -22.65
CA ARG A 138 -10.95 10.16 -23.41
C ARG A 138 -11.76 11.35 -22.91
N GLU A 139 -12.28 12.15 -23.85
CA GLU A 139 -13.26 13.18 -23.52
C GLU A 139 -14.61 12.51 -23.25
N ASP A 140 -15.11 12.63 -22.02
CA ASP A 140 -16.44 12.17 -21.66
C ASP A 140 -17.42 13.31 -21.94
N PHE A 141 -18.08 13.28 -23.10
CA PHE A 141 -19.16 14.21 -23.41
C PHE A 141 -20.39 13.78 -22.61
N VAL A 142 -20.61 14.40 -21.45
CA VAL A 142 -21.94 14.35 -20.82
C VAL A 142 -22.88 15.08 -21.77
N LEU A 143 -23.65 14.34 -22.57
CA LEU A 143 -24.80 14.89 -23.26
C LEU A 143 -25.71 15.47 -22.18
N ALA A 144 -25.79 16.79 -22.11
CA ALA A 144 -26.83 17.47 -21.36
C ALA A 144 -28.16 17.19 -22.06
N GLY A 145 -28.89 16.20 -21.57
CA GLY A 145 -30.26 15.87 -21.98
C GLY A 145 -30.82 14.86 -20.97
N GLU A 146 -32.05 14.97 -20.47
CA GLU A 146 -33.21 15.80 -20.81
C GLU A 146 -34.06 16.00 -19.54
#